data_AF-A0A3G6PHF2-F1
#
_entry.id   AF-A0A3G6PHF2-F1
#
_cell.length_a   1.000
_cell.length_b   1.000
_cell.length_c   1.000
_cell.angle_alpha   90.00
_cell.angle_beta   90.00
_cell.angle_gamma   90.00
#
_symmetry.space_group_name_H-M   'P 1'
#
loop_
_entity.id
_entity.type
_entity.pdbx_description
1 polymer ?
#
loop_
_entity_poly.entity_id
_entity_poly.type
_entity_poly.pdbx_seq_one_letter_code
_entity_poly.pdbx_strand_id
1 'polypeptide(L)'
;MTQTISCQEKTGKDSNSFQVAKKEILYNEKKIYLGMPIEEFAKIVNSEYRVSKYSLPGNKTTFYYWIDKKIHATESTDYFDVKGLDIDDKTGEFFPNWKDDAPQLPKYNSLSEVIKKYGKYDSLKVEEVPRQEQIFYVWDKLGFNVAVHDNTVGQINLYPIHYTKRKIEYKLRTPGPPKAKSDDYIETDDKTNVENYQIMLERQPKTEFKGTFTYDGNTADFSKIGYTDWNKMVKDLNIAGSSYDPPGDSKGWGRKIWLSYDNCLIDIRRYNNNEESSDAPSKEKVGKIDGVQAIEIWRFTDEDRK
;
A
#
# COMPACT_ATOMS: atom_id res chain seq x y z
N MET A 1 -18.31 5.39 5.19
CA MET A 1 -19.23 5.37 6.35
C MET A 1 -18.43 4.88 7.55
N THR A 2 -18.13 5.76 8.50
CA THR A 2 -17.20 5.48 9.61
C THR A 2 -18.02 5.18 10.87
N GLN A 3 -17.93 3.94 11.36
CA GLN A 3 -18.59 3.54 12.61
C GLN A 3 -17.53 3.47 13.71
N THR A 4 -17.74 4.22 14.79
CA THR A 4 -16.91 4.18 15.99
C THR A 4 -17.48 3.13 16.94
N ILE A 5 -16.67 2.16 17.35
CA ILE A 5 -17.07 1.11 18.28
C ILE A 5 -16.28 1.30 19.57
N SER A 6 -17.01 1.57 20.66
CA SER A 6 -16.47 1.68 22.02
C SER A 6 -16.56 0.31 22.71
N CYS A 7 -15.43 -0.28 23.09
CA CYS A 7 -15.39 -1.44 23.99
C CYS A 7 -15.09 -0.99 25.43
N GLN A 8 -15.53 -1.81 26.39
CA GLN A 8 -15.75 -1.56 27.83
C GLN A 8 -14.53 -1.13 28.68
N GLU A 9 -14.83 -0.81 29.96
CA GLU A 9 -14.03 -0.19 31.03
C GLU A 9 -12.49 -0.31 30.96
N LYS A 10 -11.85 0.87 31.03
CA LYS A 10 -10.40 1.08 31.11
C LYS A 10 -9.81 0.45 32.37
N THR A 11 -9.14 -0.69 32.23
CA THR A 11 -8.26 -1.23 33.27
C THR A 11 -6.87 -1.43 32.68
N GLY A 12 -5.93 -0.57 33.08
CA GLY A 12 -4.51 -0.71 32.77
C GLY A 12 -3.89 0.47 32.02
N LYS A 13 -2.64 0.76 32.33
CA LYS A 13 -1.79 1.70 31.62
C LYS A 13 -1.31 0.99 30.35
N ASP A 14 -2.10 1.03 29.29
CA ASP A 14 -1.74 0.42 28.00
C ASP A 14 -0.44 1.03 27.48
N SER A 15 0.62 0.23 27.41
CA SER A 15 1.95 0.68 26.96
C SER A 15 2.06 0.85 25.44
N ASN A 16 1.01 0.44 24.70
CA ASN A 16 0.96 0.40 23.23
C ASN A 16 2.22 -0.23 22.64
N SER A 17 2.55 -1.44 23.09
CA SER A 17 3.79 -2.13 22.81
C SER A 17 3.57 -3.32 21.90
N PHE A 18 4.28 -3.35 20.78
CA PHE A 18 4.34 -4.50 19.88
C PHE A 18 5.69 -5.20 20.04
N GLN A 19 5.68 -6.52 20.20
CA GLN A 19 6.89 -7.32 20.34
C GLN A 19 6.87 -8.51 19.40
N VAL A 20 7.96 -8.72 18.67
CA VAL A 20 8.22 -9.92 17.88
C VAL A 20 9.49 -10.58 18.42
N ALA A 21 9.30 -11.66 19.17
CA ALA A 21 10.40 -12.39 19.80
C ALA A 21 9.99 -13.85 20.02
N LYS A 22 10.98 -14.76 20.09
CA LYS A 22 10.75 -16.17 20.43
C LYS A 22 9.66 -16.88 19.61
N LYS A 23 9.53 -16.48 18.34
CA LYS A 23 8.51 -16.99 17.41
C LYS A 23 7.07 -16.59 17.72
N GLU A 24 6.87 -15.48 18.41
CA GLU A 24 5.54 -14.97 18.76
C GLU A 24 5.44 -13.48 18.50
N ILE A 25 4.22 -13.02 18.23
CA ILE A 25 3.85 -11.61 18.15
C ILE A 25 3.01 -11.30 19.41
N LEU A 26 3.39 -10.26 20.14
CA LEU A 26 2.69 -9.82 21.36
C LEU A 26 2.23 -8.36 21.21
N TYR A 27 1.06 -8.06 21.77
CA TYR A 27 0.59 -6.70 22.05
C TYR A 27 0.40 -6.53 23.56
N ASN A 28 1.12 -5.60 24.18
CA ASN A 28 1.13 -5.42 25.65
C ASN A 28 1.24 -6.76 26.40
N GLU A 29 2.23 -7.60 26.04
CA GLU A 29 2.48 -8.94 26.60
C GLU A 29 1.43 -10.03 26.28
N LYS A 30 0.30 -9.67 25.65
CA LYS A 30 -0.71 -10.64 25.20
C LYS A 30 -0.38 -11.14 23.80
N LYS A 31 -0.49 -12.45 23.58
CA LYS A 31 -0.24 -13.08 22.28
C LYS A 31 -1.27 -12.64 21.24
N ILE A 32 -0.78 -12.25 20.08
CA ILE A 32 -1.54 -11.97 18.86
C ILE A 32 -0.92 -12.74 17.69
N TYR A 33 -1.64 -12.90 16.58
CA TYR A 33 -1.11 -13.54 15.38
C TYR A 33 -1.90 -13.11 14.14
N LEU A 34 -1.24 -13.14 12.99
CA LEU A 34 -1.91 -12.93 11.71
C LEU A 34 -2.82 -14.13 11.41
N GLY A 35 -4.03 -13.86 10.91
CA GLY A 35 -5.10 -14.85 10.73
C GLY A 35 -6.02 -15.00 11.95
N MET A 36 -5.76 -14.32 13.08
CA MET A 36 -6.69 -14.34 14.20
C MET A 36 -7.98 -13.57 13.87
N PRO A 37 -9.15 -13.94 14.45
CA PRO A 37 -10.37 -13.18 14.29
C PRO A 37 -10.20 -11.72 14.75
N ILE A 38 -10.68 -10.77 13.95
CA ILE A 38 -10.53 -9.34 14.27
C ILE A 38 -11.18 -8.95 15.60
N GLU A 39 -12.27 -9.61 15.98
CA GLU A 39 -12.93 -9.36 17.27
C GLU A 39 -12.06 -9.79 18.46
N GLU A 40 -11.30 -10.87 18.34
CA GLU A 40 -10.36 -11.33 19.36
C GLU A 40 -9.20 -10.34 19.49
N PHE A 41 -8.65 -9.91 18.35
CA PHE A 41 -7.61 -8.88 18.32
C PHE A 41 -8.09 -7.58 18.99
N ALA A 42 -9.30 -7.12 18.65
CA ALA A 42 -9.87 -5.90 19.22
C ALA A 42 -10.08 -6.00 20.74
N LYS A 43 -10.48 -7.16 21.26
CA LYS A 43 -10.56 -7.43 22.71
C LYS A 43 -9.19 -7.39 23.39
N ILE A 44 -8.15 -7.88 22.72
CA ILE A 44 -6.77 -7.84 23.25
C ILE A 44 -6.27 -6.40 23.34
N VAL A 45 -6.50 -5.61 22.28
CA VAL A 45 -6.12 -4.19 22.24
C VAL A 45 -6.92 -3.37 23.25
N ASN A 46 -8.18 -3.73 23.48
CA ASN A 46 -9.07 -3.13 24.47
C ASN A 46 -9.13 -1.59 24.39
N SER A 47 -9.17 -1.05 23.18
CA SER A 47 -9.20 0.39 22.92
C SER A 47 -10.15 0.72 21.78
N GLU A 48 -10.64 1.96 21.78
CA GLU A 48 -11.57 2.49 20.79
C GLU A 48 -10.95 2.45 19.39
N TYR A 49 -11.72 1.92 18.44
CA TYR A 49 -11.35 1.90 17.03
C TYR A 49 -12.52 2.33 16.16
N ARG A 50 -12.18 2.70 14.92
CA ARG A 50 -13.13 2.92 13.85
C ARG A 50 -12.89 1.95 12.71
N VAL A 51 -13.94 1.62 11.99
CA VAL A 51 -13.83 0.77 10.78
C VAL A 51 -13.85 1.68 9.55
N SER A 52 -12.84 1.56 8.70
CA SER A 52 -12.80 2.14 7.35
C SER A 52 -12.98 1.01 6.34
N LYS A 53 -13.93 1.17 5.42
CA LYS A 53 -14.23 0.20 4.36
C LYS A 53 -14.24 0.94 3.04
N TYR A 54 -13.56 0.38 2.05
CA TYR A 54 -13.70 0.82 0.68
C TYR A 54 -13.72 -0.39 -0.24
N SER A 55 -14.48 -0.26 -1.32
CA SER A 55 -14.59 -1.29 -2.34
C SER A 55 -13.82 -0.79 -3.56
N LEU A 56 -12.71 -1.43 -3.88
CA LEU A 56 -12.05 -1.23 -5.16
C LEU A 56 -12.99 -1.75 -6.25
N PRO A 57 -13.33 -0.94 -7.26
CA PRO A 57 -14.17 -1.40 -8.36
C PRO A 57 -13.49 -2.61 -9.00
N GLY A 58 -14.29 -3.63 -9.31
CA GLY A 58 -13.80 -4.69 -10.18
C GLY A 58 -13.46 -4.11 -11.55
N ASN A 59 -12.50 -4.70 -12.25
CA ASN A 59 -12.21 -4.34 -13.62
C ASN A 59 -12.48 -5.52 -14.55
N LYS A 60 -12.82 -5.17 -15.78
CA LYS A 60 -12.96 -6.12 -16.88
C LYS A 60 -12.01 -5.68 -17.98
N THR A 61 -11.11 -6.57 -18.34
CA THR A 61 -10.21 -6.38 -19.48
C THR A 61 -10.57 -7.42 -20.52
N THR A 62 -10.87 -6.96 -21.73
CA THR A 62 -11.12 -7.82 -22.88
C THR A 62 -9.94 -7.74 -23.82
N PHE A 63 -9.42 -8.90 -24.19
CA PHE A 63 -8.35 -9.05 -25.18
C PHE A 63 -8.95 -9.64 -26.45
N TYR A 64 -8.66 -9.02 -27.59
CA TYR A 64 -9.07 -9.47 -28.91
C TYR A 64 -7.83 -9.86 -29.71
N TYR A 65 -7.88 -10.99 -30.42
CA TYR A 65 -6.73 -11.54 -31.12
C TYR A 65 -7.03 -11.70 -32.62
N TRP A 66 -6.13 -11.15 -33.45
CA TRP A 66 -6.03 -11.44 -34.87
C TRP A 66 -4.75 -12.25 -35.08
N ILE A 67 -4.87 -13.57 -34.99
CA ILE A 67 -3.77 -14.53 -34.98
C ILE A 67 -2.98 -14.44 -36.29
N ASP A 68 -3.68 -14.50 -37.42
CA ASP A 68 -3.05 -14.42 -38.75
C ASP A 68 -2.42 -13.06 -39.03
N LYS A 69 -2.93 -12.01 -38.39
CA LYS A 69 -2.39 -10.64 -38.51
C LYS A 69 -1.29 -10.36 -37.49
N LYS A 70 -1.08 -11.27 -36.52
CA LYS A 70 -0.19 -11.10 -35.37
C LYS A 70 -0.45 -9.78 -34.63
N ILE A 71 -1.72 -9.49 -34.36
CA ILE A 71 -2.16 -8.29 -33.64
C ILE A 71 -3.05 -8.71 -32.48
N HIS A 72 -2.94 -7.98 -31.36
CA HIS A 72 -3.95 -8.04 -30.31
C HIS A 72 -4.38 -6.63 -29.90
N ALA A 73 -5.63 -6.50 -29.46
CA ALA A 73 -6.15 -5.29 -28.85
C ALA A 73 -6.56 -5.57 -27.41
N THR A 74 -6.25 -4.64 -26.51
CA THR A 74 -6.65 -4.65 -25.11
C THR A 74 -7.68 -3.55 -24.89
N GLU A 75 -8.83 -3.89 -24.35
CA GLU A 75 -9.92 -2.95 -24.05
C GLU A 75 -10.32 -3.09 -22.57
N SER A 76 -10.37 -1.97 -21.86
CA SER A 76 -10.93 -1.84 -20.51
C SER A 76 -11.67 -0.51 -20.41
N THR A 77 -12.33 -0.24 -19.28
CA THR A 77 -13.17 0.96 -19.08
C THR A 77 -12.50 2.27 -19.49
N ASP A 78 -11.20 2.44 -19.22
CA ASP A 78 -10.47 3.69 -19.43
C ASP A 78 -9.25 3.54 -20.34
N TYR A 79 -9.06 2.37 -20.97
CA TYR A 79 -7.87 2.08 -21.75
C TYR A 79 -8.17 1.20 -22.95
N PHE A 80 -7.70 1.65 -24.11
CA PHE A 80 -7.69 0.91 -25.36
C PHE A 80 -6.29 0.97 -25.97
N ASP A 81 -5.72 -0.18 -26.30
CA ASP A 81 -4.39 -0.27 -26.90
C ASP A 81 -4.30 -1.44 -27.87
N VAL A 82 -3.40 -1.35 -28.84
CA VAL A 82 -3.22 -2.34 -29.89
C VAL A 82 -1.73 -2.59 -30.07
N LYS A 83 -1.30 -3.86 -29.98
CA LYS A 83 0.11 -4.24 -30.15
C LYS A 83 0.26 -5.44 -31.07
N GLY A 84 1.51 -5.71 -31.43
CA GLY A 84 1.88 -6.97 -32.03
C GLY A 84 1.59 -8.14 -31.07
N LEU A 85 1.33 -9.30 -31.64
CA LEU A 85 1.06 -10.53 -30.92
C LEU A 85 2.27 -11.45 -31.01
N ASP A 86 2.73 -11.95 -29.86
CA ASP A 86 3.73 -12.99 -29.74
C ASP A 86 3.10 -14.26 -29.14
N ILE A 87 3.79 -15.40 -29.31
CA ILE A 87 3.36 -16.71 -28.80
C ILE A 87 4.45 -17.25 -27.89
N ASP A 88 4.08 -17.73 -26.72
CA ASP A 88 5.01 -18.43 -25.84
C ASP A 88 5.28 -19.82 -26.40
N ASP A 89 6.53 -20.11 -26.76
CA ASP A 89 6.93 -21.38 -27.39
C ASP A 89 6.69 -22.63 -26.51
N LYS A 90 6.55 -22.46 -25.18
CA LYS A 90 6.34 -23.57 -24.24
C LYS A 90 4.87 -23.79 -23.92
N THR A 91 4.11 -22.71 -23.72
CA THR A 91 2.70 -22.79 -23.29
C THR A 91 1.73 -22.67 -24.47
N GLY A 92 2.19 -22.13 -25.61
CA GLY A 92 1.35 -21.79 -26.75
C GLY A 92 0.44 -20.58 -26.49
N GLU A 93 0.62 -19.87 -25.38
CA GLU A 93 -0.23 -18.73 -25.03
C GLU A 93 0.15 -17.47 -25.83
N PHE A 94 -0.88 -16.75 -26.25
CA PHE A 94 -0.75 -15.48 -26.94
C PHE A 94 -0.55 -14.33 -25.96
N PHE A 95 0.48 -13.51 -26.17
CA PHE A 95 0.75 -12.34 -25.33
C PHE A 95 1.17 -11.10 -26.15
N PRO A 96 1.07 -9.88 -25.58
CA PRO A 96 1.48 -8.68 -26.27
C PRO A 96 2.99 -8.69 -26.53
N ASN A 97 3.42 -8.36 -27.75
CA ASN A 97 4.84 -8.16 -28.02
C ASN A 97 5.28 -6.81 -27.44
N TRP A 98 5.99 -6.86 -26.31
CA TRP A 98 6.56 -5.69 -25.61
C TRP A 98 8.02 -5.41 -25.97
N LYS A 99 8.61 -6.17 -26.89
CA LYS A 99 10.02 -6.00 -27.27
C LYS A 99 10.18 -4.70 -28.06
N ASP A 100 11.36 -4.09 -27.95
CA ASP A 100 11.69 -2.83 -28.64
C ASP A 100 11.69 -2.96 -30.17
N ASP A 101 11.74 -4.18 -30.69
CA ASP A 101 11.66 -4.52 -32.12
C ASP A 101 10.23 -4.82 -32.62
N ALA A 102 9.22 -4.68 -31.75
CA ALA A 102 7.83 -4.90 -32.12
C ALA A 102 7.39 -3.90 -33.23
N PRO A 103 6.59 -4.34 -34.22
CA PRO A 103 6.07 -3.45 -35.25
C PRO A 103 5.30 -2.29 -34.62
N GLN A 104 5.70 -1.04 -34.91
CA GLN A 104 4.91 0.12 -34.49
C GLN A 104 3.58 0.13 -35.24
N LEU A 105 2.50 -0.21 -34.54
CA LEU A 105 1.16 -0.15 -35.08
C LEU A 105 0.62 1.29 -35.00
N PRO A 106 -0.29 1.69 -35.92
CA PRO A 106 -1.01 2.95 -35.80
C PRO A 106 -1.73 3.05 -34.45
N LYS A 107 -1.87 4.26 -33.91
CA LYS A 107 -2.76 4.48 -32.76
C LYS A 107 -4.22 4.33 -33.22
N TYR A 108 -4.96 3.51 -32.49
CA TYR A 108 -6.40 3.30 -32.67
C TYR A 108 -7.12 3.80 -31.41
N ASN A 109 -8.29 4.42 -31.59
CA ASN A 109 -9.08 4.96 -30.48
C ASN A 109 -10.23 4.04 -30.06
N SER A 110 -10.51 2.98 -30.83
CA SER A 110 -11.58 2.03 -30.52
C SER A 110 -11.42 0.70 -31.23
N LEU A 111 -12.06 -0.33 -30.68
CA LEU A 111 -12.16 -1.65 -31.32
C LEU A 111 -12.76 -1.57 -32.73
N SER A 112 -13.75 -0.70 -32.93
CA SER A 112 -14.41 -0.50 -34.23
C SER A 112 -13.43 -0.07 -35.33
N GLU A 113 -12.44 0.77 -35.02
CA GLU A 113 -11.40 1.17 -35.98
C GLU A 113 -10.49 0.00 -36.35
N VAL A 114 -10.12 -0.82 -35.36
CA VAL A 114 -9.31 -2.03 -35.57
C VAL A 114 -10.07 -3.03 -36.42
N ILE A 115 -11.34 -3.29 -36.13
CA ILE A 115 -12.20 -4.18 -36.91
C ILE A 115 -12.36 -3.67 -38.34
N LYS A 116 -12.55 -2.37 -38.54
CA LYS A 116 -12.63 -1.77 -39.87
C LYS A 116 -11.35 -1.98 -40.69
N LYS A 117 -10.18 -2.01 -40.04
CA LYS A 117 -8.88 -2.17 -40.69
C LYS A 117 -8.50 -3.63 -40.93
N TYR A 118 -8.72 -4.50 -39.95
CA TYR A 118 -8.19 -5.86 -39.94
C TYR A 118 -9.26 -6.95 -40.07
N GLY A 119 -10.54 -6.57 -40.10
CA GLY A 119 -11.67 -7.50 -40.09
C GLY A 119 -12.03 -7.95 -38.67
N LYS A 120 -12.94 -8.92 -38.56
CA LYS A 120 -13.33 -9.48 -37.26
C LYS A 120 -12.16 -10.27 -36.66
N TYR A 121 -11.99 -10.18 -35.35
CA TYR A 121 -10.98 -10.94 -34.60
C TYR A 121 -11.28 -12.44 -34.63
N ASP A 122 -10.24 -13.25 -34.42
CA ASP A 122 -10.28 -14.72 -34.44
C ASP A 122 -10.72 -15.30 -33.09
N SER A 123 -10.26 -14.69 -31.99
CA SER A 123 -10.61 -15.11 -30.64
C SER A 123 -10.62 -13.94 -29.67
N LEU A 124 -11.20 -14.17 -28.49
CA LEU A 124 -11.22 -13.21 -27.39
C LEU A 124 -10.94 -13.90 -26.05
N LYS A 125 -10.29 -13.17 -25.13
CA LYS A 125 -10.11 -13.54 -23.73
C LYS A 125 -10.69 -12.43 -22.86
N VAL A 126 -11.44 -12.79 -21.83
CA VAL A 126 -11.96 -11.84 -20.85
C VAL A 126 -11.34 -12.15 -19.50
N GLU A 127 -10.71 -11.15 -18.91
CA GLU A 127 -10.23 -11.19 -17.53
C GLU A 127 -11.10 -10.27 -16.69
N GLU A 128 -11.73 -10.84 -15.66
CA GLU A 128 -12.54 -10.12 -14.69
C GLU A 128 -11.87 -10.22 -13.33
N VAL A 129 -11.50 -9.08 -12.75
CA VAL A 129 -11.13 -9.01 -11.34
C VAL A 129 -12.39 -8.59 -10.58
N PRO A 130 -12.90 -9.43 -9.67
CA PRO A 130 -14.09 -9.08 -8.91
C PRO A 130 -13.82 -7.85 -8.04
N ARG A 131 -14.90 -7.15 -7.68
CA ARG A 131 -14.83 -6.06 -6.71
C ARG A 131 -14.17 -6.55 -5.43
N GLN A 132 -13.12 -5.88 -4.99
CA GLN A 132 -12.43 -6.23 -3.75
C GLN A 132 -12.80 -5.24 -2.67
N GLU A 133 -13.30 -5.73 -1.54
CA GLU A 133 -13.47 -4.91 -0.35
C GLU A 133 -12.19 -4.93 0.48
N GLN A 134 -11.70 -3.75 0.83
CA GLN A 134 -10.62 -3.60 1.80
C GLN A 134 -11.19 -3.00 3.08
N ILE A 135 -10.96 -3.69 4.20
CA ILE A 135 -11.49 -3.33 5.52
C ILE A 135 -10.31 -3.06 6.43
N PHE A 136 -10.34 -1.90 7.10
CA PHE A 136 -9.34 -1.48 8.06
C PHE A 136 -9.98 -1.18 9.40
N TYR A 137 -9.42 -1.75 10.46
CA TYR A 137 -9.72 -1.40 11.84
C TYR A 137 -8.63 -0.43 12.30
N VAL A 138 -9.02 0.80 12.65
CA VAL A 138 -8.09 1.91 12.88
C VAL A 138 -8.18 2.36 14.33
N TRP A 139 -7.09 2.18 15.08
CA TRP A 139 -6.95 2.70 16.44
C TRP A 139 -6.32 4.09 16.40
N ASP A 140 -7.17 5.10 16.15
CA ASP A 140 -6.76 6.49 15.92
C ASP A 140 -5.77 6.99 16.96
N LYS A 141 -6.04 6.76 18.26
CA LYS A 141 -5.24 7.24 19.40
C LYS A 141 -3.94 6.46 19.63
N LEU A 142 -3.87 5.24 19.10
CA LEU A 142 -2.70 4.36 19.26
C LEU A 142 -1.76 4.45 18.06
N GLY A 143 -2.20 5.06 16.96
CA GLY A 143 -1.35 5.30 15.80
C GLY A 143 -1.10 4.07 14.94
N PHE A 144 -1.99 3.08 14.96
CA PHE A 144 -1.92 1.93 14.08
C PHE A 144 -3.28 1.53 13.48
N ASN A 145 -3.24 0.79 12.38
CA ASN A 145 -4.41 0.11 11.82
C ASN A 145 -4.11 -1.36 11.56
N VAL A 146 -5.16 -2.11 11.28
CA VAL A 146 -5.10 -3.50 10.85
C VAL A 146 -5.92 -3.66 9.58
N ALA A 147 -5.32 -4.24 8.54
CA ALA A 147 -6.03 -4.69 7.35
C ALA A 147 -6.65 -6.07 7.61
N VAL A 148 -7.91 -6.23 7.22
CA VAL A 148 -8.71 -7.44 7.49
C VAL A 148 -9.12 -8.09 6.18
N HIS A 149 -8.92 -9.41 6.12
CA HIS A 149 -9.39 -10.28 5.03
C HIS A 149 -10.15 -11.46 5.65
N ASP A 150 -11.34 -11.77 5.14
CA ASP A 150 -12.22 -12.84 5.66
C ASP A 150 -12.43 -12.77 7.18
N ASN A 151 -12.63 -11.56 7.72
CA ASN A 151 -12.78 -11.26 9.15
C ASN A 151 -11.57 -11.64 10.03
N THR A 152 -10.42 -11.87 9.44
CA THR A 152 -9.16 -12.15 10.14
C THR A 152 -8.11 -11.06 9.93
N VAL A 153 -7.20 -10.92 10.89
CA VAL A 153 -6.07 -9.99 10.85
C VAL A 153 -5.11 -10.38 9.73
N GLY A 154 -5.08 -9.64 8.62
CA GLY A 154 -4.16 -9.90 7.51
C GLY A 154 -2.82 -9.20 7.68
N GLN A 155 -2.84 -7.94 8.13
CA GLN A 155 -1.66 -7.10 8.28
C GLN A 155 -1.85 -6.06 9.37
N ILE A 156 -0.81 -5.80 10.15
CA ILE A 156 -0.76 -4.76 11.20
C ILE A 156 0.17 -3.65 10.73
N ASN A 157 -0.28 -2.40 10.79
CA ASN A 157 0.47 -1.24 10.32
C ASN A 157 0.61 -0.17 11.40
N LEU A 158 1.83 0.08 11.85
CA LEU A 158 2.17 1.14 12.82
C LEU A 158 2.65 2.37 12.05
N TYR A 159 2.20 3.57 12.41
CA TYR A 159 2.55 4.81 11.68
C TYR A 159 3.21 5.86 12.57
N PRO A 160 4.56 5.82 12.73
CA PRO A 160 5.28 6.85 13.47
C PRO A 160 5.28 8.24 12.83
N ILE A 161 5.08 8.32 11.50
CA ILE A 161 4.93 9.57 10.75
C ILE A 161 3.53 9.63 10.14
N HIS A 162 2.76 10.64 10.54
CA HIS A 162 1.40 10.82 10.07
C HIS A 162 1.32 11.02 8.55
N TYR A 163 0.25 10.54 7.92
CA TYR A 163 0.08 10.56 6.46
C TYR A 163 0.18 11.96 5.85
N THR A 164 -0.41 12.97 6.50
CA THR A 164 -0.39 14.37 6.04
C THR A 164 1.00 15.02 6.08
N LYS A 165 1.98 14.40 6.74
CA LYS A 165 3.39 14.85 6.69
C LYS A 165 4.14 14.31 5.48
N ARG A 166 3.55 13.34 4.77
CA ARG A 166 4.18 12.61 3.67
C ARG A 166 3.44 12.78 2.35
N LYS A 167 2.16 13.15 2.40
CA LYS A 167 1.29 13.34 1.23
C LYS A 167 0.47 14.62 1.36
N ILE A 168 0.47 15.39 0.28
CA ILE A 168 -0.32 16.61 0.15
C ILE A 168 -1.75 16.29 -0.31
N GLU A 169 -2.73 17.07 0.14
CA GLU A 169 -4.14 16.88 -0.22
C GLU A 169 -4.39 17.16 -1.70
N TYR A 170 -5.24 16.37 -2.36
CA TYR A 170 -5.74 16.68 -3.69
C TYR A 170 -7.11 17.33 -3.61
N LYS A 171 -7.32 18.40 -4.39
CA LYS A 171 -8.61 19.08 -4.53
C LYS A 171 -9.01 19.21 -5.98
N LEU A 172 -10.31 19.07 -6.23
CA LEU A 172 -10.84 19.34 -7.56
C LEU A 172 -10.67 20.81 -7.90
N ARG A 173 -10.11 21.07 -9.09
CA ARG A 173 -10.01 22.41 -9.63
C ARG A 173 -11.41 23.00 -9.77
N THR A 174 -11.63 24.16 -9.15
CA THR A 174 -12.89 24.91 -9.31
C THR A 174 -12.80 25.82 -10.53
N PRO A 175 -13.83 25.93 -11.38
CA PRO A 175 -13.85 26.89 -12.48
C PRO A 175 -13.64 28.31 -11.98
N GLY A 176 -12.77 29.07 -12.66
CA GLY A 176 -12.44 30.44 -12.28
C GLY A 176 -11.10 30.91 -12.86
N PRO A 177 -10.69 32.16 -12.57
CA PRO A 177 -9.38 32.63 -12.97
C PRO A 177 -8.26 31.79 -12.32
N PRO A 178 -7.07 31.71 -12.95
CA PRO A 178 -5.92 31.02 -12.37
C PRO A 178 -5.65 31.50 -10.95
N LYS A 179 -5.61 30.57 -9.99
CA LYS A 179 -5.21 30.83 -8.60
C LYS A 179 -3.71 30.64 -8.45
N ALA A 180 -3.11 31.34 -7.50
CA ALA A 180 -1.73 31.06 -7.09
C ALA A 180 -1.63 29.60 -6.61
N LYS A 181 -0.50 28.94 -6.88
CA LYS A 181 -0.24 27.59 -6.36
C LYS A 181 -0.29 27.63 -4.84
N SER A 182 -0.93 26.61 -4.26
CA SER A 182 -0.98 26.42 -2.81
C SER A 182 0.02 25.34 -2.40
N ASP A 183 0.69 25.55 -1.28
CA ASP A 183 1.52 24.53 -0.62
C ASP A 183 0.68 23.58 0.26
N ASP A 184 -0.62 23.80 0.32
CA ASP A 184 -1.56 23.02 1.12
C ASP A 184 -2.26 21.90 0.37
N TYR A 185 -2.44 22.07 -0.94
CA TYR A 185 -3.13 21.11 -1.78
C TYR A 185 -2.66 21.18 -3.23
N ILE A 186 -2.83 20.07 -3.94
CA ILE A 186 -2.68 19.99 -5.39
C ILE A 186 -4.07 20.11 -6.02
N GLU A 187 -4.28 21.13 -6.86
CA GLU A 187 -5.45 21.17 -7.73
C GLU A 187 -5.31 20.16 -8.87
N THR A 188 -6.34 19.36 -9.09
CA THR A 188 -6.41 18.35 -10.14
C THR A 188 -7.78 18.37 -10.81
N ASP A 189 -7.82 18.05 -12.10
CA ASP A 189 -9.06 17.86 -12.85
C ASP A 189 -9.55 16.40 -12.76
N ASP A 190 -8.71 15.51 -12.23
CA ASP A 190 -8.98 14.08 -12.09
C ASP A 190 -9.57 13.78 -10.71
N LYS A 191 -10.86 13.41 -10.69
CA LYS A 191 -11.60 13.03 -9.48
C LYS A 191 -10.97 11.84 -8.75
N THR A 192 -10.34 10.93 -9.47
CA THR A 192 -9.75 9.73 -8.87
C THR A 192 -8.59 10.06 -7.94
N ASN A 193 -7.83 11.12 -8.21
CA ASN A 193 -6.77 11.59 -7.31
C ASN A 193 -7.32 12.06 -5.96
N VAL A 194 -8.44 12.78 -5.97
CA VAL A 194 -9.11 13.24 -4.75
C VAL A 194 -9.69 12.06 -3.98
N GLU A 195 -10.40 11.15 -4.67
CA GLU A 195 -10.98 9.95 -4.07
C GLU A 195 -9.90 9.04 -3.46
N ASN A 196 -8.82 8.78 -4.19
CA ASN A 196 -7.69 7.99 -3.72
C ASN A 196 -7.03 8.64 -2.49
N TYR A 197 -6.82 9.96 -2.50
CA TYR A 197 -6.27 10.64 -1.32
C TYR A 197 -7.16 10.46 -0.09
N GLN A 198 -8.48 10.63 -0.24
CA GLN A 198 -9.43 10.47 0.86
C GLN A 198 -9.48 9.02 1.36
N ILE A 199 -9.53 8.04 0.47
CA ILE A 199 -9.49 6.61 0.85
C ILE A 199 -8.20 6.30 1.63
N MET A 200 -7.07 6.79 1.15
CA MET A 200 -5.78 6.61 1.82
C MET A 200 -5.74 7.29 3.17
N LEU A 201 -6.25 8.51 3.31
CA LEU A 201 -6.33 9.24 4.57
C LEU A 201 -7.27 8.53 5.56
N GLU A 202 -8.44 8.06 5.09
CA GLU A 202 -9.44 7.40 5.92
C GLU A 202 -8.93 6.10 6.54
N ARG A 203 -8.04 5.34 5.89
CA ARG A 203 -7.47 4.14 6.53
C ARG A 203 -6.34 4.46 7.53
N GLN A 204 -5.81 5.69 7.55
CA GLN A 204 -4.69 6.06 8.43
C GLN A 204 -5.17 6.49 9.83
N PRO A 205 -4.43 6.17 10.90
CA PRO A 205 -4.73 6.69 12.24
C PRO A 205 -4.62 8.22 12.30
N LYS A 206 -5.48 8.87 13.09
CA LYS A 206 -5.42 10.34 13.30
C LYS A 206 -4.21 10.81 14.10
N THR A 207 -3.61 9.96 14.93
CA THR A 207 -2.38 10.29 15.66
C THR A 207 -1.25 9.38 15.25
N GLU A 208 -0.02 9.80 15.52
CA GLU A 208 1.17 8.99 15.25
C GLU A 208 1.33 7.87 16.29
N PHE A 209 1.95 6.77 15.87
CA PHE A 209 2.41 5.74 16.78
C PHE A 209 3.53 6.28 17.66
N LYS A 210 3.32 6.28 18.98
CA LYS A 210 4.31 6.66 20.00
C LYS A 210 4.60 5.52 20.99
N GLY A 211 4.23 4.29 20.62
CA GLY A 211 4.46 3.09 21.42
C GLY A 211 5.88 2.54 21.29
N THR A 212 6.08 1.31 21.74
CA THR A 212 7.35 0.59 21.55
C THR A 212 7.22 -0.53 20.53
N PHE A 213 8.31 -0.79 19.81
CA PHE A 213 8.45 -1.94 18.94
C PHE A 213 9.68 -2.73 19.38
N THR A 214 9.52 -4.01 19.67
CA THR A 214 10.61 -4.90 20.07
C THR A 214 10.81 -5.98 19.02
N TYR A 215 12.04 -6.19 18.58
CA TYR A 215 12.44 -7.29 17.72
C TYR A 215 13.65 -8.00 18.33
N ASP A 216 13.53 -9.31 18.53
CA ASP A 216 14.59 -10.19 19.04
C ASP A 216 15.28 -9.64 20.32
N GLY A 217 14.47 -9.14 21.25
CA GLY A 217 14.93 -8.56 22.52
C GLY A 217 15.43 -7.10 22.46
N ASN A 218 15.55 -6.52 21.26
CA ASN A 218 15.97 -5.13 21.05
C ASN A 218 14.74 -4.24 20.85
N THR A 219 14.69 -3.06 21.48
CA THR A 219 13.46 -2.25 21.56
C THR A 219 13.69 -0.81 21.10
N ALA A 220 12.85 -0.37 20.17
CA ALA A 220 12.71 1.01 19.75
C ALA A 220 11.50 1.67 20.45
N ASP A 221 11.70 2.86 21.02
CA ASP A 221 10.66 3.65 21.67
C ASP A 221 10.29 4.86 20.79
N PHE A 222 9.13 4.79 20.14
CA PHE A 222 8.65 5.82 19.21
C PHE A 222 8.11 7.08 19.89
N SER A 223 8.02 7.09 21.23
CA SER A 223 7.87 8.35 21.97
C SER A 223 9.16 9.17 22.00
N LYS A 224 10.32 8.53 21.77
CA LYS A 224 11.66 9.14 21.79
C LYS A 224 12.37 9.17 20.43
N ILE A 225 11.87 8.45 19.44
CA ILE A 225 12.38 8.48 18.06
C ILE A 225 11.68 9.62 17.33
N GLY A 226 12.44 10.66 16.96
CA GLY A 226 11.97 11.80 16.19
C GLY A 226 11.90 11.53 14.67
N TYR A 227 11.50 12.55 13.91
CA TYR A 227 11.36 12.44 12.46
C TYR A 227 12.66 12.36 11.69
N THR A 228 13.81 12.58 12.34
CA THR A 228 15.16 12.50 11.73
C THR A 228 15.98 11.33 12.27
N ASP A 229 15.34 10.44 13.02
CA ASP A 229 16.02 9.44 13.86
C ASP A 229 15.97 8.02 13.25
N TRP A 230 15.95 7.91 11.92
CA TRP A 230 16.02 6.61 11.24
C TRP A 230 17.17 5.72 11.76
N ASN A 231 18.39 6.29 11.82
CA ASN A 231 19.58 5.55 12.25
C ASN A 231 19.52 5.15 13.74
N LYS A 232 18.85 5.95 14.57
CA LYS A 232 18.61 5.61 15.98
C LYS A 232 17.70 4.39 16.08
N MET A 233 16.58 4.36 15.34
CA MET A 233 15.71 3.18 15.29
C MET A 233 16.46 1.93 14.82
N VAL A 234 17.25 2.02 13.75
CA VAL A 234 18.04 0.89 13.22
C VAL A 234 19.01 0.36 14.28
N LYS A 235 19.65 1.26 15.04
CA LYS A 235 20.55 0.90 16.15
C LYS A 235 19.79 0.27 17.32
N ASP A 236 18.69 0.89 17.74
CA ASP A 236 17.89 0.46 18.90
C ASP A 236 17.25 -0.93 18.68
N LEU A 237 16.97 -1.31 17.43
CA LEU A 237 16.48 -2.66 17.05
C LEU A 237 17.58 -3.65 16.66
N ASN A 238 18.85 -3.22 16.59
CA ASN A 238 19.97 -4.03 16.12
C ASN A 238 19.76 -4.63 14.71
N ILE A 239 19.22 -3.84 13.78
CA ILE A 239 18.92 -4.23 12.39
C ILE A 239 19.83 -3.51 11.39
N ALA A 240 21.09 -3.31 11.77
CA ALA A 240 22.12 -2.77 10.90
C ALA A 240 22.70 -3.88 9.99
N GLY A 241 23.20 -3.48 8.81
CA GLY A 241 23.85 -4.37 7.86
C GLY A 241 22.94 -4.86 6.73
N SER A 242 23.58 -5.44 5.71
CA SER A 242 22.94 -5.83 4.45
C SER A 242 21.92 -6.97 4.59
N SER A 243 21.98 -7.74 5.67
CA SER A 243 21.04 -8.84 5.93
C SER A 243 19.60 -8.37 6.11
N TYR A 244 19.40 -7.08 6.37
CA TYR A 244 18.08 -6.46 6.55
C TYR A 244 17.73 -5.50 5.42
N ASP A 245 18.62 -5.28 4.44
CA ASP A 245 18.32 -4.39 3.33
C ASP A 245 17.23 -5.03 2.44
N PRO A 246 16.25 -4.25 1.97
CA PRO A 246 15.26 -4.76 1.01
C PRO A 246 15.94 -5.28 -0.27
N PRO A 247 15.41 -6.33 -0.92
CA PRO A 247 15.92 -6.79 -2.21
C PRO A 247 15.71 -5.71 -3.29
N GLY A 248 16.65 -5.61 -4.23
CA GLY A 248 16.65 -4.61 -5.32
C GLY A 248 17.45 -3.34 -5.01
N ASP A 249 17.11 -2.25 -5.71
CA ASP A 249 18.02 -1.10 -5.91
C ASP A 249 18.08 -0.07 -4.77
N SER A 250 17.30 -0.25 -3.69
CA SER A 250 17.15 0.81 -2.69
C SER A 250 17.82 0.47 -1.34
N LYS A 251 19.12 0.17 -1.35
CA LYS A 251 19.92 0.05 -0.11
C LYS A 251 19.74 1.32 0.72
N GLY A 252 19.21 1.18 1.94
CA GLY A 252 18.97 2.31 2.85
C GLY A 252 17.57 2.96 2.83
N TRP A 253 16.62 2.45 2.02
CA TRP A 253 15.23 2.95 1.99
C TRP A 253 14.28 2.24 2.97
N GLY A 254 14.76 1.21 3.67
CA GLY A 254 13.96 0.48 4.64
C GLY A 254 14.73 -0.67 5.28
N ARG A 255 14.03 -1.50 6.05
CA ARG A 255 14.52 -2.76 6.60
C ARG A 255 13.47 -3.84 6.44
N LYS A 256 13.86 -5.00 5.94
CA LYS A 256 13.01 -6.19 5.86
C LYS A 256 13.52 -7.28 6.80
N ILE A 257 12.64 -7.83 7.61
CA ILE A 257 12.93 -8.91 8.55
C ILE A 257 12.04 -10.09 8.19
N TRP A 258 12.66 -11.12 7.61
CA TRP A 258 11.97 -12.34 7.22
C TRP A 258 11.92 -13.30 8.40
N LEU A 259 10.71 -13.54 8.91
CA LEU A 259 10.48 -14.55 9.93
C LEU A 259 10.16 -15.86 9.22
N SER A 260 11.08 -16.82 9.33
CA SER A 260 10.95 -18.13 8.68
C SER A 260 9.83 -18.99 9.28
N TYR A 261 9.37 -18.63 10.47
CA TYR A 261 8.16 -19.17 11.09
C TYR A 261 6.96 -18.30 10.72
N ASP A 262 5.80 -18.93 10.50
CA ASP A 262 4.50 -18.30 10.21
C ASP A 262 4.39 -17.48 8.92
N ASN A 263 5.40 -17.56 8.04
CA ASN A 263 5.51 -16.78 6.82
C ASN A 263 5.23 -15.28 7.07
N CYS A 264 5.91 -14.69 8.06
CA CYS A 264 5.68 -13.30 8.46
C CYS A 264 6.85 -12.39 8.07
N LEU A 265 6.56 -11.28 7.39
CA LEU A 265 7.53 -10.24 7.03
C LEU A 265 7.23 -9.01 7.89
N ILE A 266 8.29 -8.45 8.47
CA ILE A 266 8.25 -7.09 9.00
C ILE A 266 8.95 -6.19 7.99
N ASP A 267 8.21 -5.25 7.41
CA ASP A 267 8.76 -4.20 6.55
C ASP A 267 8.75 -2.87 7.31
N ILE A 268 9.94 -2.36 7.60
CA ILE A 268 10.15 -1.06 8.24
C ILE A 268 10.54 -0.07 7.16
N ARG A 269 9.61 0.80 6.80
CA ARG A 269 9.75 1.72 5.67
C ARG A 269 10.38 3.02 6.13
N ARG A 270 11.42 3.49 5.45
CA ARG A 270 11.99 4.83 5.67
C ARG A 270 11.24 5.83 4.81
N TYR A 271 10.99 7.00 5.36
CA TYR A 271 10.62 8.17 4.58
C TYR A 271 11.66 9.26 4.81
N ASN A 272 12.20 9.79 3.72
CA ASN A 272 12.96 11.01 3.72
C ASN A 272 12.31 12.00 2.75
N ASN A 273 12.40 13.29 3.06
CA ASN A 273 11.96 14.35 2.16
C ASN A 273 13.16 15.10 1.58
N ASN A 274 14.33 14.47 1.44
CA ASN A 274 15.54 15.13 0.96
C ASN A 274 15.43 15.54 -0.52
N GLU A 275 14.80 14.70 -1.34
CA GLU A 275 14.43 15.01 -2.72
C GLU A 275 12.98 15.50 -2.72
N GLU A 276 12.74 16.69 -3.26
CA GLU A 276 11.40 17.26 -3.34
C GLU A 276 10.59 16.49 -4.38
N SER A 277 9.58 15.76 -3.91
CA SER A 277 8.57 15.16 -4.79
C SER A 277 7.42 16.13 -4.98
N SER A 278 6.85 16.17 -6.20
CA SER A 278 5.70 17.01 -6.53
C SER A 278 4.42 16.63 -5.78
N ASP A 279 4.37 15.45 -5.15
CA ASP A 279 3.23 14.93 -4.41
C ASP A 279 3.43 14.89 -2.88
N ALA A 280 4.51 15.51 -2.38
CA ALA A 280 4.84 15.59 -0.96
C ALA A 280 4.79 17.04 -0.44
N PRO A 281 4.45 17.26 0.83
CA PRO A 281 4.56 18.59 1.44
C PRO A 281 6.01 19.11 1.41
N SER A 282 6.17 20.42 1.24
CA SER A 282 7.50 21.05 1.22
C SER A 282 8.23 20.91 2.56
N LYS A 283 9.57 20.93 2.53
CA LYS A 283 10.41 20.92 3.74
C LYS A 283 10.12 22.11 4.66
N GLU A 284 9.81 23.26 4.09
CA GLU A 284 9.46 24.46 4.85
C GLU A 284 8.19 24.24 5.70
N LYS A 285 7.23 23.48 5.17
CA LYS A 285 5.97 23.20 5.84
C LYS A 285 6.05 22.12 6.92
N VAL A 286 6.74 21.02 6.64
CA VAL A 286 6.74 19.84 7.55
C VAL A 286 8.07 19.61 8.27
N GLY A 287 9.07 20.46 8.00
CA GLY A 287 10.44 20.28 8.49
C GLY A 287 11.19 19.20 7.71
N LYS A 288 12.47 18.99 8.08
CA LYS A 288 13.27 17.88 7.56
C LYS A 288 12.76 16.57 8.15
N ILE A 289 12.57 15.57 7.31
CA ILE A 289 12.17 14.22 7.70
C ILE A 289 13.17 13.23 7.12
N ASP A 290 13.64 12.35 7.99
CA ASP A 290 14.46 11.19 7.70
C ASP A 290 14.20 10.12 8.79
N GLY A 291 13.05 9.45 8.70
CA GLY A 291 12.50 8.68 9.80
C GLY A 291 11.68 7.47 9.35
N VAL A 292 11.01 6.84 10.32
CA VAL A 292 10.21 5.64 10.07
C VAL A 292 8.83 6.03 9.59
N GLN A 293 8.56 5.74 8.32
CA GLN A 293 7.24 5.94 7.72
C GLN A 293 6.20 5.04 8.37
N ALA A 294 6.49 3.74 8.37
CA ALA A 294 5.60 2.70 8.82
C ALA A 294 6.41 1.46 9.24
N ILE A 295 5.82 0.69 10.14
CA ILE A 295 6.21 -0.70 10.41
C ILE A 295 5.01 -1.55 9.99
N GLU A 296 5.21 -2.42 9.01
CA GLU A 296 4.17 -3.26 8.42
C GLU A 296 4.49 -4.72 8.76
N ILE A 297 3.59 -5.39 9.48
CA ILE A 297 3.70 -6.81 9.85
C ILE A 297 2.64 -7.56 9.05
N TRP A 298 3.06 -8.35 8.06
CA TRP A 298 2.12 -9.05 7.18
C TRP A 298 2.58 -10.47 6.86
N ARG A 299 1.60 -11.31 6.52
CA ARG A 299 1.83 -12.70 6.15
C ARG A 299 2.18 -12.73 4.67
N PHE A 300 3.38 -13.18 4.35
CA PHE A 300 3.81 -13.37 2.98
C PHE A 300 3.53 -14.80 2.50
N THR A 301 3.57 -14.97 1.20
CA THR A 301 3.54 -16.24 0.47
C THR A 301 4.95 -16.60 0.02
N ASP A 302 5.21 -17.87 -0.30
CA ASP A 302 6.54 -18.27 -0.80
C ASP A 302 6.92 -17.59 -2.13
N GLU A 303 5.97 -17.01 -2.86
CA GLU A 303 6.22 -16.20 -4.06
C GLU A 303 6.82 -14.83 -3.71
N ASP A 304 6.46 -14.23 -2.58
CA ASP A 304 6.97 -12.92 -2.13
C ASP A 304 8.47 -12.93 -1.76
N ARG A 305 9.06 -14.13 -1.59
CA ARG A 305 10.48 -14.33 -1.25
C ARG A 305 11.40 -14.37 -2.46
N LYS A 306 10.85 -14.52 -3.68
CA LYS A 306 11.62 -14.61 -4.92
C LYS A 306 12.07 -13.24 -5.40
#